data_AF-A0A098M2W7-F1
#
_entry.id   AF-A0A098M2W7-F1
#
_cell.length_a   1.000
_cell.length_b   1.000
_cell.length_c   1.000
_cell.angle_alpha   90.00
_cell.angle_beta   90.00
_cell.angle_gamma   90.00
#
_symmetry.space_group_name_H-M   'P 1'
#
loop_
_entity.id
_entity.type
_entity.pdbx_description
1 polymer ?
#
loop_
_entity_poly.entity_id
_entity_poly.type
_entity_poly.pdbx_seq_one_letter_code
_entity_poly.pdbx_strand_id
1 'polypeptide(L)'
;MRIKIWFEKLLMKKQKRSVPDLRPSFLLPHKGGEVWVSCLDNLGSDIELIMNKISKNEEAIIHPNKRSRVLYHLDGTEINDRIVEIIGENIIRMRMNIYKLAIVGVSKKGERKINKELLKRNSIKLRPKYFLSMDNAKDWLVSEK
;
A
#
# COMPACT_ATOMS: atom_id res chain seq x y z
N MET A 1 -37.99 -22.25 -10.90
CA MET A 1 -36.94 -21.80 -11.84
C MET A 1 -36.54 -20.35 -11.53
N ARG A 2 -35.80 -20.10 -10.44
CA ARG A 2 -35.45 -18.75 -9.93
C ARG A 2 -34.01 -18.62 -9.41
N ILE A 3 -33.15 -19.57 -9.74
CA ILE A 3 -31.79 -19.67 -9.14
C ILE A 3 -30.70 -19.19 -10.12
N LYS A 4 -30.96 -19.13 -11.44
CA LYS A 4 -29.94 -18.72 -12.43
C LYS A 4 -29.63 -17.21 -12.44
N ILE A 5 -30.60 -16.35 -12.16
CA ILE A 5 -30.43 -14.88 -12.31
C ILE A 5 -29.54 -14.28 -11.20
N TRP A 6 -29.48 -14.92 -10.02
CA TRP A 6 -28.65 -14.41 -8.93
C TRP A 6 -27.15 -14.67 -9.14
N PHE A 7 -26.80 -15.81 -9.75
CA PHE A 7 -25.41 -16.16 -10.02
C PHE A 7 -24.78 -15.30 -11.11
N GLU A 8 -25.55 -14.90 -12.14
CA GLU A 8 -25.06 -14.01 -13.20
C GLU A 8 -24.77 -12.59 -12.68
N LYS A 9 -25.51 -12.08 -11.70
CA LYS A 9 -25.18 -10.81 -11.03
C LYS A 9 -23.97 -10.91 -10.10
N LEU A 10 -23.71 -12.07 -9.50
CA LEU A 10 -22.55 -12.28 -8.61
C LEU A 10 -21.23 -12.44 -9.38
N LEU A 11 -21.28 -13.01 -10.59
CA LEU A 11 -20.14 -13.19 -11.50
C LEU A 11 -19.82 -11.95 -12.35
N MET A 12 -20.69 -10.93 -12.32
CA MET A 12 -20.55 -9.68 -13.07
C MET A 12 -19.99 -8.52 -12.23
N LYS A 13 -19.10 -8.77 -11.26
CA LYS A 13 -17.99 -7.82 -11.03
C LYS A 13 -16.91 -8.15 -12.06
N LYS A 14 -17.22 -7.91 -13.34
CA LYS A 14 -16.19 -7.65 -14.34
C LYS A 14 -15.31 -6.58 -13.72
N GLN A 15 -14.10 -6.97 -13.34
CA GLN A 15 -13.01 -6.07 -13.03
C GLN A 15 -12.94 -5.16 -14.26
N LYS A 16 -13.55 -3.98 -14.18
CA LYS A 16 -13.28 -2.93 -15.16
C LYS A 16 -11.76 -2.86 -15.10
N ARG A 17 -11.10 -3.19 -16.21
CA ARG A 17 -9.69 -2.85 -16.38
C ARG A 17 -9.66 -1.33 -16.31
N SER A 18 -9.56 -0.80 -15.10
CA SER A 18 -9.33 0.61 -14.85
C SER A 18 -7.99 0.89 -15.51
N VAL A 19 -7.91 1.98 -16.26
CA VAL A 19 -6.63 2.48 -16.75
C VAL A 19 -5.72 2.59 -15.53
N PRO A 20 -4.53 1.98 -15.56
CA PRO A 20 -3.63 2.01 -14.43
C PRO A 20 -3.36 3.45 -14.04
N ASP A 21 -3.43 3.73 -12.74
CA ASP A 21 -3.20 5.07 -12.26
C ASP A 21 -1.70 5.39 -12.30
N LEU A 22 -1.31 6.23 -13.25
CA LEU A 22 0.08 6.63 -13.47
C LEU A 22 0.49 7.85 -12.63
N ARG A 23 -0.37 8.33 -11.73
CA ARG A 23 -0.04 9.47 -10.87
C ARG A 23 1.27 9.20 -10.12
N PRO A 24 2.21 10.16 -10.11
CA PRO A 24 3.42 10.04 -9.32
C PRO A 24 3.06 10.11 -7.84
N SER A 25 3.84 9.42 -7.02
CA SER A 25 3.83 9.59 -5.58
C SER A 25 4.31 10.99 -5.19
N PHE A 26 3.86 11.48 -4.04
CA PHE A 26 4.10 12.86 -3.65
C PHE A 26 4.18 13.02 -2.13
N LEU A 27 4.78 14.14 -1.72
CA LEU A 27 4.81 14.58 -0.33
C LEU A 27 3.56 15.43 -0.06
N LEU A 28 2.83 15.09 0.99
CA LEU A 28 1.59 15.75 1.39
C LEU A 28 1.74 16.41 2.76
N PRO A 29 1.68 17.76 2.86
CA PRO A 29 1.51 18.45 4.12
C PRO A 29 0.14 18.14 4.73
N HIS A 30 0.10 17.77 6.01
CA HIS A 30 -1.15 17.46 6.72
C HIS A 30 -1.02 17.78 8.21
N LYS A 31 -1.88 18.66 8.74
CA LYS A 31 -1.93 19.07 10.16
C LYS A 31 -0.55 19.34 10.80
N GLY A 32 0.30 20.10 10.10
CA GLY A 32 1.65 20.46 10.58
C GLY A 32 2.72 19.37 10.46
N GLY A 33 2.38 18.20 9.93
CA GLY A 33 3.33 17.15 9.55
C GLY A 33 3.40 16.93 8.03
N GLU A 34 4.34 16.09 7.61
CA GLU A 34 4.47 15.65 6.21
C GLU A 34 4.26 14.14 6.11
N VAL A 35 3.54 13.70 5.08
CA VAL A 35 3.31 12.29 4.75
C VAL A 35 3.75 12.05 3.31
N TRP A 36 4.63 11.07 3.10
CA TRP A 36 4.91 10.55 1.77
C TRP A 36 3.81 9.58 1.35
N VAL A 37 3.12 9.90 0.25
CA VAL A 37 2.05 9.09 -0.31
C VAL A 37 2.57 8.28 -1.48
N SER A 38 2.75 6.98 -1.27
CA SER A 38 3.05 6.00 -2.32
C SER A 38 1.77 5.65 -3.08
N CYS A 39 1.59 6.23 -4.27
CA CYS A 39 0.42 6.00 -5.13
C CYS A 39 0.56 4.67 -5.87
N LEU A 40 0.06 3.59 -5.26
CA LEU A 40 0.10 2.23 -5.79
C LEU A 40 -1.31 1.69 -6.05
N ASP A 41 -2.29 2.58 -6.23
CA ASP A 41 -3.70 2.27 -6.43
C ASP A 41 -4.02 2.03 -7.91
N ASN A 42 -5.07 1.24 -8.16
CA ASN A 42 -5.59 0.89 -9.49
C ASN A 42 -4.57 0.27 -10.46
N LEU A 43 -3.52 -0.38 -9.96
CA LEU A 43 -2.48 -1.01 -10.78
C LEU A 43 -2.83 -2.43 -11.23
N GLY A 44 -3.95 -2.99 -10.76
CA GLY A 44 -4.33 -4.37 -11.04
C GLY A 44 -3.24 -5.34 -10.60
N SER A 45 -2.77 -6.19 -11.51
CA SER A 45 -1.71 -7.18 -11.28
C SER A 45 -0.43 -6.89 -12.06
N ASP A 46 -0.23 -5.65 -12.53
CA ASP A 46 0.94 -5.26 -13.33
C ASP A 46 2.19 -5.13 -12.45
N ILE A 47 2.97 -6.22 -12.41
CA ILE A 47 4.14 -6.34 -11.54
C ILE A 47 5.22 -5.34 -11.92
N GLU A 48 5.47 -5.11 -13.22
CA GLU A 48 6.52 -4.22 -13.67
C GLU A 48 6.22 -2.78 -13.28
N LEU A 49 4.98 -2.35 -13.47
CA LEU A 49 4.54 -1.02 -13.07
C LEU A 49 4.61 -0.84 -11.54
N ILE A 50 4.18 -1.85 -10.78
CA ILE A 50 4.28 -1.85 -9.31
C ILE A 50 5.75 -1.72 -8.88
N MET A 51 6.65 -2.52 -9.45
CA MET A 51 8.08 -2.49 -9.12
C MET A 51 8.70 -1.13 -9.45
N ASN A 52 8.37 -0.55 -10.61
CA ASN A 52 8.85 0.76 -11.01
C ASN A 52 8.40 1.86 -10.04
N LYS A 53 7.10 1.89 -9.70
CA LYS A 53 6.58 2.88 -8.72
C LYS A 53 7.21 2.69 -7.35
N ILE A 54 7.40 1.45 -6.92
CA ILE A 54 8.05 1.13 -5.65
C ILE A 54 9.52 1.60 -5.63
N SER A 55 10.29 1.39 -6.71
CA SER A 55 11.68 1.86 -6.81
C SER A 55 11.76 3.39 -6.69
N LYS A 56 10.91 4.11 -7.41
CA LYS A 56 10.86 5.59 -7.34
C LYS A 56 10.49 6.09 -5.94
N ASN A 57 9.60 5.40 -5.25
CA ASN A 57 9.26 5.71 -3.85
C ASN A 57 10.45 5.48 -2.93
N GLU A 58 11.20 4.39 -3.16
CA GLU A 58 12.38 4.04 -2.38
C GLU A 58 13.44 5.13 -2.45
N GLU A 59 13.76 5.59 -3.65
CA GLU A 59 14.70 6.68 -3.90
C GLU A 59 14.28 7.99 -3.20
N ALA A 60 12.98 8.29 -3.16
CA ALA A 60 12.47 9.49 -2.51
C ALA A 60 12.44 9.41 -0.97
N ILE A 61 12.33 8.21 -0.41
CA ILE A 61 12.21 7.99 1.04
C ILE A 61 13.58 7.82 1.70
N ILE A 62 14.54 7.19 1.03
CA ILE A 62 15.86 6.90 1.60
C ILE A 62 16.65 8.20 1.73
N HIS A 63 16.89 8.61 2.98
CA HIS A 63 17.69 9.79 3.29
C HIS A 63 18.44 9.63 4.62
N PRO A 64 19.76 9.89 4.71
CA PRO A 64 20.58 9.53 5.88
C PRO A 64 20.08 10.08 7.21
N ASN A 65 19.52 11.29 7.21
CA ASN A 65 19.17 12.03 8.43
C ASN A 65 17.67 12.32 8.57
N LYS A 66 16.81 11.68 7.76
CA LYS A 66 15.35 11.89 7.80
C LYS A 66 14.62 10.56 7.90
N ARG A 67 13.63 10.51 8.77
CA ARG A 67 12.62 9.46 8.79
C ARG A 67 11.30 10.03 8.30
N SER A 68 10.63 9.30 7.42
CA SER A 68 9.40 9.70 6.75
C SER A 68 8.21 8.97 7.35
N ARG A 69 7.07 9.65 7.41
CA ARG A 69 5.76 9.02 7.59
C ARG A 69 5.29 8.59 6.21
N VAL A 70 4.98 7.32 6.04
CA VAL A 70 4.74 6.73 4.72
C VAL A 70 3.35 6.12 4.67
N LEU A 71 2.62 6.41 3.59
CA LEU A 71 1.29 5.88 3.30
C LEU A 71 1.33 5.11 1.98
N TYR A 72 0.99 3.82 2.00
CA TYR A 72 0.81 3.02 0.79
C TYR A 72 -0.67 3.00 0.44
N HIS A 73 -1.02 3.55 -0.72
CA HIS A 73 -2.39 3.50 -1.22
C HIS A 73 -2.49 2.38 -2.24
N LEU A 74 -3.24 1.31 -1.92
CA LEU A 74 -3.33 0.08 -2.71
C LEU A 74 -4.76 -0.23 -3.17
N ASP A 75 -5.69 0.73 -3.06
CA ASP A 75 -7.07 0.52 -3.51
C ASP A 75 -7.09 0.14 -4.99
N GLY A 76 -7.81 -0.92 -5.35
CA GLY A 76 -7.89 -1.38 -6.74
C GLY A 76 -6.64 -2.10 -7.27
N THR A 77 -5.61 -2.31 -6.43
CA THR A 77 -4.43 -3.12 -6.76
C THR A 77 -4.57 -4.52 -6.18
N GLU A 78 -4.24 -5.53 -6.98
CA GLU A 78 -4.39 -6.94 -6.59
C GLU A 78 -3.24 -7.37 -5.67
N ILE A 79 -3.55 -7.79 -4.45
CA ILE A 79 -2.54 -8.22 -3.47
C ILE A 79 -2.36 -9.74 -3.55
N ASN A 80 -1.62 -10.20 -4.55
CA ASN A 80 -1.16 -11.59 -4.69
C ASN A 80 0.19 -11.83 -4.00
N ASP A 81 0.66 -13.09 -3.95
CA ASP A 81 1.88 -13.43 -3.19
C ASP A 81 3.14 -12.76 -3.73
N ARG A 82 3.23 -12.56 -5.04
CA ARG A 82 4.36 -11.87 -5.67
C ARG A 82 4.39 -10.38 -5.31
N ILE A 83 3.24 -9.72 -5.35
CA ILE A 83 3.12 -8.30 -4.96
C ILE A 83 3.38 -8.12 -3.46
N VAL A 84 2.95 -9.07 -2.63
CA VAL A 84 3.26 -9.08 -1.19
C VAL A 84 4.76 -9.15 -0.94
N GLU A 85 5.47 -10.03 -1.66
CA GLU A 85 6.93 -10.14 -1.57
C GLU A 85 7.61 -8.83 -1.93
N ILE A 86 7.23 -8.22 -3.07
CA ILE A 86 7.80 -6.95 -3.54
C ILE A 86 7.57 -5.83 -2.51
N ILE A 87 6.34 -5.68 -2.01
CA ILE A 87 6.00 -4.68 -0.98
C ILE A 87 6.79 -4.94 0.30
N GLY A 88 6.86 -6.21 0.75
CA GLY A 88 7.56 -6.61 1.96
C GLY A 88 9.05 -6.29 1.88
N GLU A 89 9.70 -6.63 0.78
CA GLU A 89 11.12 -6.35 0.54
C GLU A 89 11.43 -4.86 0.56
N ASN A 90 10.62 -4.07 -0.14
CA ASN A 90 10.81 -2.63 -0.18
C ASN A 90 10.61 -1.97 1.20
N ILE A 91 9.60 -2.37 1.97
CA ILE A 91 9.41 -1.91 3.36
C ILE A 91 10.64 -2.26 4.21
N ILE A 92 11.23 -3.45 4.02
CA ILE A 92 12.44 -3.87 4.74
C ILE A 92 13.63 -3.00 4.37
N ARG A 93 13.85 -2.73 3.08
CA ARG A 93 14.97 -1.88 2.63
C ARG A 93 14.86 -0.47 3.22
N MET A 94 13.66 0.09 3.27
CA MET A 94 13.42 1.44 3.79
C MET A 94 13.20 1.51 5.31
N ARG A 95 13.24 0.39 6.05
CA ARG A 95 12.77 0.33 7.45
C ARG A 95 13.41 1.35 8.38
N MET A 96 14.68 1.71 8.15
CA MET A 96 15.42 2.69 8.97
C MET A 96 14.96 4.13 8.69
N ASN A 97 14.43 4.39 7.50
CA ASN A 97 13.95 5.67 7.03
C ASN A 97 12.43 5.83 7.21
N ILE A 98 11.72 4.82 7.71
CA ILE A 98 10.28 4.93 7.96
C ILE A 98 10.03 5.15 9.44
N TYR A 99 9.40 6.26 9.81
CA TYR A 99 8.96 6.56 11.17
C TYR A 99 7.64 5.85 11.50
N LYS A 100 6.63 6.01 10.63
CA LYS A 100 5.32 5.34 10.71
C LYS A 100 4.89 4.90 9.32
N LEU A 101 4.22 3.75 9.25
CA LEU A 101 3.72 3.17 8.01
C LEU A 101 2.22 2.93 8.10
N ALA A 102 1.46 3.53 7.18
CA ALA A 102 0.06 3.24 6.97
C ALA A 102 -0.14 2.55 5.61
N ILE A 103 -1.07 1.60 5.56
CA ILE A 103 -1.46 0.92 4.33
C ILE A 103 -2.97 1.06 4.16
N VAL A 104 -3.41 1.58 3.02
CA VAL A 104 -4.80 1.84 2.67
C VAL A 104 -5.22 0.92 1.53
N GLY A 105 -6.44 0.39 1.59
CA GLY A 105 -7.04 -0.30 0.45
C GLY A 105 -6.71 -1.78 0.30
N VAL A 106 -6.30 -2.42 1.38
CA VAL A 106 -5.96 -3.85 1.40
C VAL A 106 -7.04 -4.66 2.11
N SER A 107 -7.42 -5.80 1.54
CA SER A 107 -8.34 -6.75 2.18
C SER A 107 -7.72 -7.42 3.42
N LYS A 108 -8.53 -7.92 4.36
CA LYS A 108 -8.04 -8.67 5.53
C LYS A 108 -7.12 -9.85 5.17
N LYS A 109 -7.34 -10.49 4.03
CA LYS A 109 -6.44 -11.54 3.52
C LYS A 109 -5.08 -10.94 3.12
N GLY A 110 -5.06 -9.82 2.42
CA GLY A 110 -3.84 -9.10 2.05
C GLY A 110 -3.08 -8.59 3.28
N GLU A 111 -3.77 -8.02 4.28
CA GLU A 111 -3.15 -7.58 5.55
C GLU A 111 -2.38 -8.73 6.21
N ARG A 112 -3.01 -9.91 6.29
CA ARG A 112 -2.37 -11.11 6.85
C ARG A 112 -1.15 -11.55 6.06
N LYS A 113 -1.23 -11.52 4.72
CA LYS A 113 -0.11 -11.89 3.85
C LYS A 113 1.08 -10.94 4.02
N ILE A 114 0.83 -9.62 3.99
CA ILE A 114 1.86 -8.60 4.19
C ILE A 114 2.49 -8.76 5.58
N ASN A 115 1.68 -8.85 6.64
CA ASN A 115 2.20 -9.05 7.99
C ASN A 115 3.03 -10.33 8.11
N LYS A 116 2.57 -11.44 7.51
CA LYS A 116 3.33 -12.70 7.50
C LYS A 116 4.68 -12.52 6.81
N GLU A 117 4.72 -11.81 5.68
CA GLU A 117 5.96 -11.56 4.94
C GLU A 117 6.95 -10.70 5.74
N LEU A 118 6.46 -9.64 6.40
CA LEU A 118 7.29 -8.81 7.27
C LEU A 118 7.81 -9.58 8.50
N LEU A 119 7.01 -10.51 9.05
CA LEU A 119 7.40 -11.34 10.19
C LEU A 119 8.45 -12.39 9.83
N LYS A 120 8.31 -13.08 8.68
CA LYS A 120 9.28 -14.10 8.23
C LYS A 120 10.71 -13.58 8.23
N ARG A 121 10.86 -12.30 7.89
CA ARG A 121 12.17 -11.69 7.71
C ARG A 121 12.76 -11.19 9.03
N ASN A 122 12.12 -11.42 10.18
CA ASN A 122 12.61 -11.22 11.57
C ASN A 122 13.28 -9.85 11.87
N SER A 123 13.11 -8.85 10.99
CA SER A 123 13.98 -7.67 10.94
C SER A 123 13.31 -6.37 11.32
N ILE A 124 12.02 -6.39 11.70
CA ILE A 124 11.21 -5.17 11.70
C ILE A 124 10.43 -4.97 13.01
N LYS A 125 10.77 -3.89 13.74
CA LYS A 125 9.91 -3.27 14.78
C LYS A 125 8.77 -2.42 14.18
N LEU A 126 8.91 -1.99 12.93
CA LEU A 126 7.90 -1.23 12.18
C LEU A 126 6.68 -2.10 11.82
N ARG A 127 5.58 -1.93 12.55
CA ARG A 127 4.29 -2.57 12.22
C ARG A 127 3.43 -1.61 11.39
N PRO A 128 3.05 -1.95 10.15
CA PRO A 128 2.11 -1.14 9.40
C PRO A 128 0.75 -1.12 10.10
N LYS A 129 0.08 0.02 10.04
CA LYS A 129 -1.33 0.12 10.42
C LYS A 129 -2.20 0.18 9.16
N TYR A 130 -3.28 -0.57 9.16
CA TYR A 130 -4.16 -0.71 8.00
C TYR A 130 -5.41 0.15 8.15
N PHE A 131 -5.85 0.76 7.06
CA PHE A 131 -7.00 1.66 7.02
C PHE A 131 -7.85 1.43 5.78
N LEU A 132 -9.14 1.73 5.89
CA LEU A 132 -10.07 1.77 4.75
C LEU A 132 -10.13 3.16 4.10
N SER A 133 -9.74 4.21 4.81
CA SER A 133 -9.78 5.59 4.33
C SER A 133 -8.39 6.22 4.43
N MET A 134 -8.01 6.95 3.39
CA MET A 134 -6.79 7.73 3.34
C MET A 134 -6.80 8.86 4.39
N ASP A 135 -7.95 9.47 4.68
CA ASP A 135 -8.05 10.56 5.66
C ASP A 135 -7.71 10.08 7.07
N ASN A 136 -8.26 8.93 7.48
CA ASN A 136 -7.96 8.33 8.77
C ASN A 136 -6.49 7.89 8.86
N ALA A 137 -5.91 7.43 7.76
CA ALA A 137 -4.49 7.08 7.70
C ALA A 137 -3.60 8.30 7.88
N LYS A 138 -3.88 9.40 7.17
CA LYS A 138 -3.15 10.67 7.30
C LYS A 138 -3.18 11.20 8.72
N ASP A 139 -4.36 11.23 9.33
CA ASP A 139 -4.54 11.69 10.71
C ASP A 139 -3.70 10.87 11.70
N TRP A 140 -3.70 9.55 11.57
CA TRP A 140 -2.88 8.70 12.44
C TRP A 140 -1.38 8.85 12.19
N LEU A 141 -0.95 9.01 10.93
CA LEU A 141 0.46 9.19 10.60
C LEU A 141 1.05 10.45 11.25
N VAL A 142 0.28 11.55 11.25
CA VAL A 142 0.76 12.83 11.82
C VAL A 142 0.48 12.96 13.30
N SER A 143 -0.47 12.20 13.86
CA SER A 143 -0.74 12.20 15.30
C SER A 143 0.52 11.89 16.12
N GLU A 144 0.63 12.56 17.27
CA GLU A 144 1.64 12.30 18.28
C GLU A 144 1.39 10.91 18.88
N LYS A 145 2.23 9.95 18.51
CA LYS A 145 2.35 8.61 19.11
C LYS A 145 3.71 8.03 18.78
#